data_AF-A0A3N5IDH0-F1
#
_entry.id   AF-A0A3N5IDH0-F1
#
_cell.length_a   1.000
_cell.length_b   1.000
_cell.length_c   1.000
_cell.angle_alpha   90.00
_cell.angle_beta   90.00
_cell.angle_gamma   90.00
#
_symmetry.space_group_name_H-M   'P 1'
#
loop_
_entity.id
_entity.type
_entity.pdbx_description
1 polymer ?
#
loop_
_entity_poly.entity_id
_entity_poly.type
_entity_poly.pdbx_seq_one_letter_code
_entity_poly.pdbx_strand_id
1 'polypeptide(L)'
;MWGQEKKVGTSSDEQEGKEVVMVASNSINTEGAGDISAFVGKGVEFKGTISYSGTVRIDGYLDGEIHTDGVLLIGEEAVIQAKVTAGTIVCKGKITGDVVAKECVKLRAPAVMNGSIKTPILSMEDGVLFNGALEMAHSVRELPRDATLHPVGMIMPPGIKRVNG
;
A
#
# COMPACT_ATOMS: atom_id res chain seq x y z
N MET A 1 -31.22 28.37 68.03
CA MET A 1 -31.47 27.04 68.64
C MET A 1 -31.06 25.97 67.64
N TRP A 2 -30.16 25.07 68.09
CA TRP A 2 -29.77 23.72 67.61
C TRP A 2 -29.92 23.34 66.12
N GLY A 3 -28.95 22.72 65.44
CA GLY A 3 -27.64 22.13 65.78
C GLY A 3 -26.83 21.95 64.47
N GLN A 4 -25.48 22.05 64.41
CA GLN A 4 -24.44 21.10 64.89
C GLN A 4 -24.81 19.63 64.60
N GLU A 5 -23.98 18.75 64.03
CA GLU A 5 -22.52 18.71 63.90
C GLU A 5 -22.04 17.47 63.10
N LYS A 6 -20.82 17.55 62.54
CA LYS A 6 -19.79 16.48 62.38
C LYS A 6 -20.05 15.34 61.38
N LYS A 7 -19.08 14.71 60.70
CA LYS A 7 -17.59 14.71 60.65
C LYS A 7 -17.19 13.82 59.42
N VAL A 8 -16.20 14.21 58.61
CA VAL A 8 -14.85 13.59 58.45
C VAL A 8 -14.69 12.48 57.39
N GLY A 9 -13.61 12.62 56.60
CA GLY A 9 -12.82 11.55 55.99
C GLY A 9 -12.62 11.76 54.48
N THR A 10 -11.57 12.43 53.98
CA THR A 10 -10.16 12.02 53.73
C THR A 10 -9.95 10.93 52.67
N SER A 11 -8.94 11.17 51.81
CA SER A 11 -8.21 10.28 50.87
C SER A 11 -9.03 9.72 49.69
N SER A 12 -8.52 9.52 48.47
CA SER A 12 -7.18 9.60 47.86
C SER A 12 -7.39 9.58 46.33
N ASP A 13 -6.61 10.33 45.56
CA ASP A 13 -5.55 9.83 44.64
C ASP A 13 -6.03 8.89 43.52
N GLU A 14 -5.78 9.31 42.27
CA GLU A 14 -5.05 8.58 41.19
C GLU A 14 -5.35 9.36 39.88
N GLN A 15 -4.43 10.20 39.37
CA GLN A 15 -3.58 9.90 38.19
C GLN A 15 -4.32 9.06 37.13
N GLU A 16 -4.43 9.45 35.86
CA GLU A 16 -3.34 9.72 34.94
C GLU A 16 -3.98 10.14 33.61
N GLY A 17 -3.90 11.42 33.25
CA GLY A 17 -4.21 11.86 31.88
C GLY A 17 -3.07 11.38 30.99
N LYS A 18 -3.22 10.19 30.40
CA LYS A 18 -2.21 9.59 29.54
C LYS A 18 -1.84 10.56 28.42
N GLU A 19 -0.65 11.11 28.59
CA GLU A 19 0.14 11.78 27.58
C GLU A 19 0.11 10.93 26.32
N VAL A 20 -0.46 11.48 25.25
CA VAL A 20 -0.34 10.87 23.93
C VAL A 20 1.10 11.10 23.52
N VAL A 21 1.98 10.18 23.93
CA VAL A 21 3.39 10.23 23.56
C VAL A 21 3.44 10.05 22.05
N MET A 22 3.59 11.18 21.34
CA MET A 22 4.11 11.17 19.98
C MET A 22 5.52 10.60 20.06
N VAL A 23 5.62 9.28 19.95
CA VAL A 23 6.88 8.59 19.75
C VAL A 23 7.43 9.01 18.39
N ALA A 24 8.29 10.02 18.41
CA ALA A 24 9.16 10.39 17.32
C ALA A 24 9.93 9.14 16.89
N SER A 25 9.58 8.61 15.73
CA SER A 25 10.25 7.42 15.21
C SER A 25 11.54 7.85 14.53
N ASN A 26 12.64 7.47 15.16
CA ASN A 26 14.01 7.69 14.73
C ASN A 26 14.25 7.09 13.33
N SER A 27 14.92 7.88 12.50
CA SER A 27 15.21 7.62 11.09
C SER A 27 15.89 6.26 10.87
N ILE A 28 15.24 5.38 10.10
CA ILE A 28 15.91 4.26 9.42
C ILE A 28 15.94 4.55 7.92
N ASN A 29 17.14 4.80 7.41
CA ASN A 29 17.39 4.94 5.98
C ASN A 29 17.05 3.64 5.27
N THR A 30 16.02 3.65 4.43
CA THR A 30 15.84 2.68 3.35
C THR A 30 15.21 3.40 2.18
N GLU A 31 15.91 3.33 1.06
CA GLU A 31 15.74 4.11 -0.15
C GLU A 31 14.36 3.83 -0.77
N GLY A 32 13.54 4.88 -0.90
CA GLY A 32 12.22 4.85 -1.54
C GLY A 32 11.01 5.16 -0.64
N ALA A 33 11.20 5.69 0.57
CA ALA A 33 10.09 6.08 1.43
C ALA A 33 9.78 7.58 1.30
N GLY A 34 8.70 7.91 0.58
CA GLY A 34 7.90 9.07 0.97
C GLY A 34 7.41 8.85 2.40
N ASP A 35 7.34 9.91 3.19
CA ASP A 35 7.03 9.86 4.62
C ASP A 35 5.87 8.89 4.92
N ILE A 36 6.16 7.80 5.62
CA ILE A 36 5.12 6.84 6.05
C ILE A 36 4.30 7.57 7.11
N SER A 37 3.05 7.89 6.78
CA SER A 37 2.18 8.69 7.62
C SER A 37 1.64 7.90 8.82
N ALA A 38 1.51 6.57 8.69
CA ALA A 38 1.10 5.71 9.79
C ALA A 38 1.62 4.26 9.64
N PHE A 39 1.83 3.62 10.78
CA PHE A 39 2.25 2.22 10.89
C PHE A 39 1.36 1.49 11.89
N VAL A 40 0.75 0.39 11.45
CA VAL A 40 -0.03 -0.51 12.29
C VAL A 40 0.80 -1.76 12.52
N GLY A 41 1.25 -1.93 13.76
CA GLY A 41 2.13 -3.03 14.15
C GLY A 41 1.42 -4.39 14.27
N LYS A 42 2.25 -5.42 14.42
CA LYS A 42 1.82 -6.79 14.68
C LYS A 42 1.06 -6.88 16.01
N GLY A 43 -0.02 -7.66 16.03
CA GLY A 43 -0.88 -7.82 17.21
C GLY A 43 -1.90 -6.70 17.43
N VAL A 44 -1.97 -5.73 16.52
CA VAL A 44 -3.08 -4.77 16.49
C VAL A 44 -4.24 -5.38 15.72
N GLU A 45 -5.41 -5.40 16.36
CA GLU A 45 -6.68 -5.68 15.69
C GLU A 45 -7.45 -4.37 15.54
N PHE A 46 -7.78 -4.02 14.30
CA PHE A 46 -8.63 -2.87 14.01
C PHE A 46 -9.98 -3.35 13.48
N LYS A 47 -11.07 -2.82 14.05
CA LYS A 47 -12.45 -3.08 13.60
C LYS A 47 -13.18 -1.76 13.35
N GLY A 48 -13.63 -1.55 12.12
CA GLY A 48 -14.39 -0.36 11.71
C GLY A 48 -13.91 0.25 10.41
N THR A 49 -14.01 1.57 10.28
CA THR A 49 -13.63 2.30 9.06
C THR A 49 -12.39 3.15 9.29
N ILE A 50 -11.39 3.02 8.42
CA ILE A 50 -10.20 3.87 8.40
C ILE A 50 -10.23 4.76 7.17
N SER A 51 -10.02 6.06 7.36
CA SER A 51 -9.81 7.02 6.29
C SER A 51 -8.52 7.80 6.52
N TYR A 52 -7.62 7.80 5.54
CA TYR A 52 -6.34 8.51 5.64
C TYR A 52 -5.81 8.91 4.26
N SER A 53 -4.90 9.89 4.25
CA SER A 53 -4.12 10.29 3.08
C SER A 53 -2.63 10.02 3.30
N GLY A 54 -1.89 9.80 2.21
CA GLY A 54 -0.46 9.45 2.25
C GLY A 54 -0.19 7.94 2.26
N THR A 55 0.92 7.54 2.86
CA THR A 55 1.43 6.16 2.83
C THR A 55 1.26 5.49 4.18
N VAL A 56 0.46 4.43 4.26
CA VAL A 56 0.26 3.67 5.50
C VAL A 56 0.67 2.23 5.34
N ARG A 57 1.32 1.70 6.37
CA ARG A 57 1.73 0.30 6.45
C ARG A 57 0.97 -0.45 7.52
N ILE A 58 0.46 -1.63 7.18
CA ILE A 58 -0.34 -2.47 8.07
C ILE A 58 0.29 -3.87 8.16
N ASP A 59 0.67 -4.29 9.37
CA ASP A 59 1.24 -5.60 9.70
C ASP A 59 0.36 -6.35 10.76
N GLY A 60 -0.95 -6.10 10.80
CA GLY A 60 -1.88 -6.66 11.80
C GLY A 60 -3.18 -7.24 11.21
N TYR A 61 -4.20 -7.39 12.07
CA TYR A 61 -5.54 -7.81 11.65
C TYR A 61 -6.42 -6.59 11.44
N LEU A 62 -7.11 -6.52 10.30
CA LEU A 62 -8.03 -5.43 9.99
C LEU A 62 -9.34 -5.98 9.47
N ASP A 63 -10.44 -5.54 10.09
CA ASP A 63 -11.81 -5.89 9.73
C ASP A 63 -12.65 -4.63 9.53
N GLY A 64 -13.32 -4.51 8.38
CA GLY A 64 -14.20 -3.38 8.07
C GLY A 64 -13.91 -2.71 6.73
N GLU A 65 -13.61 -1.40 6.73
CA GLU A 65 -13.46 -0.63 5.48
C GLU A 65 -12.25 0.30 5.51
N ILE A 66 -11.48 0.35 4.42
CA ILE A 66 -10.33 1.23 4.26
C ILE A 66 -10.59 2.18 3.09
N HIS A 67 -10.45 3.47 3.34
CA HIS A 67 -10.57 4.52 2.33
C HIS A 67 -9.29 5.36 2.31
N THR A 68 -8.58 5.32 1.19
CA THR A 68 -7.41 6.17 0.97
C THR A 68 -7.29 6.53 -0.51
N ASP A 69 -6.73 7.69 -0.77
CA ASP A 69 -6.28 8.15 -2.08
C ASP A 69 -4.78 7.90 -2.29
N GLY A 70 -4.05 7.54 -1.23
CA GLY A 70 -2.61 7.31 -1.25
C GLY A 70 -2.21 5.84 -1.42
N VAL A 71 -1.11 5.48 -0.74
CA VAL A 71 -0.46 4.17 -0.85
C VAL A 71 -0.80 3.33 0.38
N LEU A 72 -1.30 2.11 0.14
CA LEU A 72 -1.52 1.11 1.17
C LEU A 72 -0.48 -0.01 1.04
N LEU A 73 0.35 -0.16 2.08
CA LEU A 73 1.36 -1.21 2.21
C LEU A 73 0.84 -2.28 3.18
N ILE A 74 0.68 -3.51 2.69
CA ILE A 74 0.21 -4.64 3.49
C ILE A 74 1.39 -5.57 3.73
N GLY A 75 1.72 -5.75 5.00
CA GLY A 75 2.79 -6.61 5.48
C GLY A 75 2.53 -8.10 5.25
N GLU A 76 3.56 -8.92 5.42
CA GLU A 76 3.52 -10.37 5.18
C GLU A 76 2.61 -11.10 6.18
N GLU A 77 2.58 -10.65 7.44
CA GLU A 77 1.76 -11.22 8.50
C GLU A 77 0.35 -10.58 8.59
N ALA A 78 0.07 -9.58 7.75
CA ALA A 78 -1.20 -8.88 7.79
C ALA A 78 -2.34 -9.76 7.27
N VAL A 79 -3.49 -9.68 7.94
CA VAL A 79 -4.73 -10.34 7.54
C VAL A 79 -5.82 -9.27 7.46
N ILE A 80 -6.26 -9.00 6.24
CA ILE A 80 -7.27 -7.97 5.97
C ILE A 80 -8.56 -8.65 5.53
N GLN A 81 -9.63 -8.42 6.29
CA GLN A 81 -11.00 -8.82 5.99
C GLN A 81 -11.85 -7.57 5.84
N ALA A 82 -11.72 -6.90 4.71
CA ALA A 82 -12.26 -5.57 4.55
C ALA A 82 -12.52 -5.21 3.10
N LYS A 83 -13.37 -4.19 2.91
CA LYS A 83 -13.48 -3.50 1.64
C LYS A 83 -12.41 -2.41 1.57
N VAL A 84 -11.50 -2.54 0.61
CA VAL A 84 -10.34 -1.64 0.49
C VAL A 84 -10.51 -0.76 -0.73
N THR A 85 -10.54 0.55 -0.54
CA THR A 85 -10.47 1.54 -1.61
C THR A 85 -9.20 2.36 -1.45
N ALA A 86 -8.26 2.22 -2.38
CA ALA A 86 -6.95 2.88 -2.33
C ALA A 86 -6.52 3.46 -3.69
N GLY A 87 -5.52 4.34 -3.69
CA GLY A 87 -4.84 4.77 -4.92
C GLY A 87 -3.96 3.63 -5.45
N THR A 88 -2.89 3.35 -4.72
CA THR A 88 -1.93 2.28 -5.01
C THR A 88 -1.92 1.27 -3.85
N ILE A 89 -1.97 -0.03 -4.18
CA ILE A 89 -1.95 -1.12 -3.19
C ILE A 89 -0.72 -1.98 -3.43
N VAL A 90 0.05 -2.23 -2.38
CA VAL A 90 1.14 -3.21 -2.38
C VAL A 90 0.84 -4.25 -1.32
N CYS A 91 0.57 -5.48 -1.77
CA CYS A 91 0.22 -6.57 -0.88
C CYS A 91 1.31 -7.63 -0.79
N LYS A 92 1.73 -7.97 0.42
CA LYS A 92 2.56 -9.14 0.74
C LYS A 92 1.86 -10.17 1.63
N GLY A 93 0.70 -9.83 2.19
CA GLY A 93 -0.03 -10.62 3.18
C GLY A 93 -1.29 -11.27 2.63
N LYS A 94 -2.27 -11.48 3.51
CA LYS A 94 -3.55 -12.11 3.17
C LYS A 94 -4.67 -11.07 3.12
N ILE A 95 -5.40 -11.04 2.01
CA ILE A 95 -6.58 -10.18 1.85
C ILE A 95 -7.78 -11.06 1.51
N THR A 96 -8.88 -10.82 2.21
CA THR A 96 -10.20 -11.40 1.92
C THR A 96 -11.22 -10.28 1.79
N GLY A 97 -11.79 -10.07 0.61
CA GLY A 97 -12.80 -9.04 0.39
C GLY A 97 -12.72 -8.37 -0.97
N ASP A 98 -13.41 -7.24 -1.10
CA ASP A 98 -13.43 -6.42 -2.31
C ASP A 98 -12.34 -5.35 -2.25
N VAL A 99 -11.50 -5.32 -3.28
CA VAL A 99 -10.38 -4.38 -3.41
C VAL A 99 -10.58 -3.52 -4.63
N VAL A 100 -10.59 -2.21 -4.44
CA VAL A 100 -10.73 -1.20 -5.48
C VAL A 100 -9.51 -0.31 -5.45
N ALA A 101 -8.67 -0.40 -6.48
CA ALA A 101 -7.49 0.45 -6.64
C ALA A 101 -7.68 1.41 -7.81
N LYS A 102 -7.43 2.70 -7.59
CA LYS A 102 -7.56 3.74 -8.62
C LYS A 102 -6.38 3.78 -9.59
N GLU A 103 -5.19 3.41 -9.15
CA GLU A 103 -3.95 3.52 -9.95
C GLU A 103 -3.36 2.15 -10.27
N CYS A 104 -2.93 1.40 -9.26
CA CYS A 104 -2.35 0.07 -9.48
C CYS A 104 -2.41 -0.83 -8.25
N VAL A 105 -2.46 -2.14 -8.50
CA VAL A 105 -2.29 -3.19 -7.49
C VAL A 105 -1.01 -3.96 -7.79
N LYS A 106 -0.14 -4.10 -6.78
CA LYS A 106 1.08 -4.90 -6.82
C LYS A 106 0.96 -6.00 -5.77
N LEU A 107 0.81 -7.24 -6.22
CA LEU A 107 0.86 -8.41 -5.35
C LEU A 107 2.27 -8.97 -5.38
N ARG A 108 2.88 -9.10 -4.21
CA ARG A 108 4.22 -9.65 -4.00
C ARG A 108 4.14 -10.95 -3.23
N ALA A 109 5.02 -11.90 -3.50
CA ALA A 109 5.03 -13.15 -2.72
C ALA A 109 5.37 -12.89 -1.24
N PRO A 110 4.77 -13.63 -0.29
CA PRO A 110 3.80 -14.72 -0.46
C PRO A 110 2.33 -14.26 -0.31
N ALA A 111 1.91 -13.21 -1.03
CA ALA A 111 0.54 -12.69 -0.91
C ALA A 111 -0.53 -13.71 -1.31
N VAL A 112 -1.62 -13.71 -0.55
CA VAL A 112 -2.83 -14.50 -0.83
C VAL A 112 -4.02 -13.56 -0.91
N MET A 113 -4.67 -13.53 -2.06
CA MET A 113 -5.86 -12.72 -2.30
C MET A 113 -7.06 -13.63 -2.54
N ASN A 114 -8.13 -13.44 -1.76
CA ASN A 114 -9.42 -14.08 -1.97
C ASN A 114 -10.51 -13.01 -2.11
N GLY A 115 -11.18 -12.92 -3.26
CA GLY A 115 -12.28 -11.97 -3.47
C GLY A 115 -12.24 -11.27 -4.82
N SER A 116 -12.79 -10.05 -4.88
CA SER A 116 -12.89 -9.29 -6.14
C SER A 116 -11.89 -8.14 -6.16
N ILE A 117 -11.08 -8.02 -7.22
CA ILE A 117 -10.21 -6.86 -7.46
C ILE A 117 -10.76 -6.04 -8.62
N LYS A 118 -10.87 -4.72 -8.43
CA LYS A 118 -11.06 -3.74 -9.49
C LYS A 118 -9.85 -2.82 -9.56
N THR A 119 -9.12 -2.84 -10.67
CA THR A 119 -7.93 -1.99 -10.85
C THR A 119 -7.64 -1.74 -12.32
N PRO A 120 -7.09 -0.57 -12.71
CA PRO A 120 -6.67 -0.36 -14.10
C PRO A 120 -5.33 -1.04 -14.42
N ILE A 121 -4.45 -1.25 -13.43
CA ILE A 121 -3.13 -1.88 -13.60
C ILE A 121 -2.91 -2.91 -12.49
N LEU A 122 -2.61 -4.15 -12.88
CA LEU A 122 -2.29 -5.23 -11.95
C LEU A 122 -0.89 -5.76 -12.26
N SER A 123 -0.09 -5.95 -11.21
CA SER A 123 1.23 -6.59 -11.25
C SER A 123 1.27 -7.68 -10.18
N MET A 124 1.67 -8.89 -10.55
CA MET A 124 1.78 -10.05 -9.68
C MET A 124 3.19 -10.62 -9.79
N GLU A 125 3.87 -10.80 -8.67
CA GLU A 125 5.15 -11.52 -8.58
C GLU A 125 4.92 -13.04 -8.51
N ASP A 126 5.97 -13.82 -8.83
CA ASP A 126 5.94 -15.28 -8.73
C ASP A 126 5.68 -15.74 -7.30
N GLY A 127 4.77 -16.70 -7.10
CA GLY A 127 4.43 -17.25 -5.78
C GLY A 127 3.24 -16.58 -5.09
N VAL A 128 2.55 -15.65 -5.76
CA VAL A 128 1.27 -15.09 -5.30
C VAL A 128 0.13 -16.06 -5.60
N LEU A 129 -0.80 -16.23 -4.64
CA LEU A 129 -2.05 -16.97 -4.84
C LEU A 129 -3.22 -15.99 -4.96
N PHE A 130 -3.91 -16.00 -6.10
CA PHE A 130 -5.09 -15.19 -6.33
C PHE A 130 -6.31 -16.08 -6.63
N ASN A 131 -7.35 -15.96 -5.82
CA ASN A 131 -8.62 -16.67 -5.99
C ASN A 131 -9.79 -15.68 -6.01
N GLY A 132 -10.43 -15.52 -7.16
CA GLY A 132 -11.68 -14.75 -7.26
C GLY A 132 -11.81 -14.00 -8.57
N ALA A 133 -12.52 -12.88 -8.54
CA ALA A 133 -12.84 -12.10 -9.73
C ALA A 133 -11.88 -10.91 -9.89
N LEU A 134 -11.44 -10.65 -11.12
CA LEU A 134 -10.64 -9.48 -11.46
C LEU A 134 -11.35 -8.71 -12.56
N GLU A 135 -11.59 -7.42 -12.33
CA GLU A 135 -12.16 -6.49 -13.29
C GLU A 135 -11.15 -5.39 -13.59
N MET A 136 -10.72 -5.29 -14.85
CA MET A 136 -9.76 -4.28 -15.28
C MET A 136 -10.50 -2.99 -15.65
N ALA A 137 -10.25 -1.91 -14.91
CA ALA A 137 -11.01 -0.65 -15.02
C ALA A 137 -10.61 0.24 -16.23
N HIS A 138 -9.58 -0.12 -17.00
CA HIS A 138 -9.09 0.69 -18.12
C HIS A 138 -9.00 -0.13 -19.41
N SER A 139 -9.36 0.49 -20.53
CA SER A 139 -9.14 -0.04 -21.87
C SER A 139 -7.64 -0.02 -22.19
N VAL A 140 -7.10 -1.11 -22.75
CA VAL A 140 -5.67 -1.29 -23.06
C VAL A 140 -5.08 -0.02 -23.70
N ARG A 141 -4.14 0.64 -22.99
CA ARG A 141 -3.32 1.69 -23.57
C ARG A 141 -2.33 1.02 -24.53
N GLU A 142 -2.58 1.14 -25.83
CA GLU A 142 -1.60 0.74 -26.85
C GLU A 142 -0.33 1.58 -26.66
N LEU A 143 0.78 0.95 -26.29
CA LEU A 143 2.09 1.58 -26.39
C LEU A 143 2.29 1.93 -27.88
N PRO A 144 2.59 3.19 -28.23
CA PRO A 144 2.97 3.51 -29.61
C PRO A 144 4.18 2.66 -29.95
N ARG A 145 4.00 1.68 -30.84
CA ARG A 145 5.11 0.93 -31.41
C ARG A 145 5.91 1.95 -32.21
N ASP A 146 6.99 2.47 -31.63
CA ASP A 146 7.97 3.26 -32.36
C ASP A 146 8.62 2.35 -33.40
N ALA A 147 7.99 2.29 -34.57
CA ALA A 147 8.48 1.61 -35.75
C ALA A 147 9.38 2.56 -36.53
N THR A 148 10.44 3.08 -35.90
CA THR A 148 11.58 3.66 -36.61
C THR A 148 12.75 2.67 -36.59
N LEU A 149 12.57 1.56 -37.31
CA LEU A 149 13.70 0.79 -37.82
C LEU A 149 14.52 1.75 -38.71
N HIS A 150 15.63 2.26 -38.19
CA HIS A 150 16.60 2.97 -39.01
C HIS A 150 17.16 1.95 -40.00
N PRO A 151 17.12 2.17 -41.32
CA PRO A 151 17.76 1.26 -42.25
C PRO A 151 19.24 1.19 -41.87
N VAL A 152 19.73 -0.01 -41.57
CA VAL A 152 21.17 -0.28 -41.43
C VAL A 152 21.81 0.19 -42.74
N GLY A 153 22.60 1.25 -42.66
CA GLY A 153 23.23 1.86 -43.83
C GLY A 153 23.98 0.81 -44.64
N MET A 154 23.64 0.70 -45.92
CA MET A 154 24.50 0.02 -46.89
C MET A 154 25.87 0.69 -46.84
N ILE A 155 26.87 -0.01 -46.30
CA ILE A 155 28.27 0.37 -46.48
C ILE A 155 28.59 0.15 -47.97
N MET A 156 28.68 1.24 -48.73
CA MET A 156 29.15 1.23 -50.10
C MET A 156 30.64 0.84 -50.09
N PRO A 157 31.07 -0.22 -50.80
CA PRO A 157 32.49 -0.54 -50.86
C PRO A 157 33.25 0.56 -51.61
N PRO A 158 34.47 0.92 -51.17
CA PRO A 158 35.24 1.99 -51.79
C PRO A 158 35.59 1.65 -53.25
N GLY A 159 35.42 2.65 -54.12
CA GLY A 159 35.70 2.54 -55.54
C GLY A 159 37.16 2.21 -55.81
N ILE A 160 37.41 1.04 -56.39
CA ILE A 160 38.71 0.67 -56.94
C ILE A 160 39.00 1.59 -58.13
N LYS A 161 39.89 2.56 -57.94
CA LYS A 161 40.43 3.39 -59.01
C LYS A 161 41.35 2.50 -59.86
N ARG A 162 40.87 2.08 -61.03
CA ARG A 162 41.73 1.44 -62.04
C ARG A 162 42.81 2.44 -62.47
N VAL A 163 44.06 2.15 -62.13
CA VAL A 163 45.24 2.76 -62.75
C VAL A 163 45.46 2.03 -64.07
N ASN A 164 45.39 2.74 -65.18
CA ASN A 164 45.88 2.26 -66.47
C ASN A 164 47.22 2.95 -66.75
N GLY A 165 48.20 2.16 -67.16
CA GLY A 165 49.47 2.63 -67.73
C GLY A 165 49.33 3.11 -69.16
#